data_AF-A0A7S0LNG8-F1
#
_entry.id   AF-A0A7S0LNG8-F1
#
_cell.length_a   1.000
_cell.length_b   1.000
_cell.length_c   1.000
_cell.angle_alpha   90.00
_cell.angle_beta   90.00
_cell.angle_gamma   90.00
#
_symmetry.space_group_name_H-M   'P 1'
#
loop_
_entity.id
_entity.type
_entity.pdbx_description
1 polymer ?
#
loop_
_entity_poly.entity_id
_entity_poly.type
_entity_poly.pdbx_seq_one_letter_code
_entity_poly.pdbx_strand_id
1 'polypeptide(L)'
;IFKPRRLEPDGSWTDVEGRGLSDWIIVSLEPKKDSDPAEEEEAHAEALAGMTELMAQRIQAAFDRDDGPVHGTFSTLDEDADGYYLVVFTSPPYTLQHDVELTEYTPALRIKAGELVCDAEYYNKVKGAQLWYTRSSPPTKTTVRVQHVVAADLRLAPVSA
;
A
#
# COMPACT_ATOMS: atom_id res chain seq x y z
N ILE A 1 15.87 -33.78 10.27
CA ILE A 1 14.39 -33.63 10.18
C ILE A 1 13.93 -33.24 11.58
N PHE A 2 13.61 -31.96 11.81
CA PHE A 2 13.13 -31.47 13.10
C PHE A 2 11.61 -31.54 13.12
N LYS A 3 11.03 -32.17 14.15
CA LYS A 3 9.59 -32.11 14.42
C LYS A 3 9.34 -30.94 15.39
N PRO A 4 8.45 -29.99 15.05
CA PRO A 4 8.10 -28.91 15.94
C PRO A 4 7.33 -29.47 17.15
N ARG A 5 7.65 -28.93 18.34
CA ARG A 5 7.06 -29.32 19.62
C ARG A 5 6.45 -28.10 20.29
N ARG A 6 5.29 -28.28 20.94
CA ARG A 6 4.65 -27.27 21.79
C ARG A 6 5.03 -27.54 23.25
N LEU A 7 5.32 -26.50 24.02
CA LEU A 7 5.55 -26.59 25.46
C LEU A 7 4.20 -26.45 26.18
N GLU A 8 3.83 -27.46 26.94
CA GLU A 8 2.62 -27.44 27.76
C GLU A 8 2.88 -26.73 29.11
N PRO A 9 1.83 -26.24 29.79
CA PRO A 9 1.98 -25.55 31.09
C PRO A 9 2.63 -26.39 32.19
N ASP A 10 2.63 -27.73 32.04
CA ASP A 10 3.27 -28.68 32.94
C ASP A 10 4.76 -28.93 32.61
N GLY A 11 5.29 -28.24 31.59
CA GLY A 11 6.69 -28.34 31.16
C GLY A 11 6.97 -29.49 30.20
N SER A 12 5.96 -30.25 29.78
CA SER A 12 6.11 -31.34 28.80
C SER A 12 6.08 -30.81 27.36
N TRP A 13 6.68 -31.57 26.43
CA TRP A 13 6.71 -31.23 25.01
C TRP A 13 5.88 -32.22 24.19
N THR A 14 4.91 -31.72 23.44
CA THR A 14 4.04 -32.51 22.56
C THR A 14 4.33 -32.23 21.09
N ASP A 15 4.42 -33.29 20.28
CA ASP A 15 4.57 -33.18 18.83
C ASP A 15 3.26 -32.64 18.23
N VAL A 16 3.34 -31.59 17.40
CA VAL A 16 2.15 -30.97 16.80
C VAL A 16 1.81 -31.67 15.49
N GLU A 17 0.82 -32.58 15.50
CA GLU A 17 0.31 -33.20 14.27
C GLU A 17 -0.72 -32.29 13.58
N GLY A 18 -0.33 -31.81 12.38
CA GLY A 18 -1.25 -31.47 11.28
C GLY A 18 -2.49 -30.66 11.62
N ARG A 19 -2.36 -29.34 11.75
CA ARG A 19 -3.26 -28.29 11.21
C ARG A 19 -2.70 -26.91 11.55
N GLY A 20 -2.64 -26.03 10.54
CA GLY A 20 -2.59 -24.57 10.70
C GLY A 20 -1.36 -23.98 11.39
N LEU A 21 -0.21 -23.90 10.70
CA LEU A 21 1.00 -23.20 11.17
C LEU A 21 0.87 -21.65 11.09
N SER A 22 -0.32 -21.13 11.34
CA SER A 22 -0.66 -19.71 11.19
C SER A 22 -1.99 -19.45 11.90
N ASP A 23 -2.00 -19.65 13.22
CA ASP A 23 -3.06 -19.14 14.09
C ASP A 23 -2.90 -17.61 14.22
N TRP A 24 -3.15 -16.89 13.12
CA TRP A 24 -3.18 -15.43 13.15
C TRP A 24 -4.42 -15.02 13.95
N ILE A 25 -4.20 -14.55 15.17
CA ILE A 25 -5.23 -13.90 15.96
C ILE A 25 -5.32 -12.46 15.46
N ILE A 26 -6.32 -12.17 14.63
CA ILE A 26 -6.65 -10.80 14.27
C ILE A 26 -7.39 -10.19 15.47
N VAL A 27 -6.67 -9.41 16.28
CA VAL A 27 -7.23 -8.72 17.43
C VAL A 27 -7.70 -7.34 16.98
N SER A 28 -8.97 -7.02 17.22
CA SER A 28 -9.46 -5.65 17.06
C SER A 28 -8.92 -4.81 18.22
N LEU A 29 -8.13 -3.79 17.90
CA LEU A 29 -7.62 -2.84 18.87
C LEU A 29 -8.60 -1.66 18.93
N GLU A 30 -9.32 -1.56 20.05
CA GLU A 30 -10.16 -0.40 20.36
C GLU A 30 -9.48 0.42 21.46
N PRO A 31 -9.46 1.76 21.34
CA PRO A 31 -9.10 2.66 22.42
C PRO A 31 -9.78 2.28 23.73
N LYS A 32 -9.02 2.15 24.82
CA LYS A 32 -9.63 2.03 26.14
C LYS A 32 -10.13 3.41 26.57
N LYS A 33 -11.10 3.41 27.49
CA LYS A 33 -11.74 4.63 28.00
C LYS A 33 -10.76 5.66 28.62
N ASP A 34 -9.55 5.22 28.96
CA ASP A 34 -8.47 6.01 29.57
C ASP A 34 -7.16 5.97 28.74
N SER A 35 -7.23 5.65 27.45
CA SER A 35 -6.06 5.73 26.57
C SER A 35 -5.59 7.18 26.40
N ASP A 36 -4.27 7.40 26.43
CA ASP A 36 -3.68 8.71 26.17
C ASP A 36 -3.73 9.01 24.66
N PRO A 37 -4.38 10.11 24.22
CA PRO A 37 -4.42 10.49 22.81
C PRO A 37 -3.03 10.62 22.16
N ALA A 38 -2.00 11.00 22.92
CA ALA A 38 -0.64 11.11 22.39
C ALA A 38 -0.02 9.73 22.10
N GLU A 39 -0.27 8.74 22.96
CA GLU A 39 0.18 7.35 22.74
C GLU A 39 -0.55 6.71 21.56
N GLU A 40 -1.84 7.03 21.38
CA GLU A 40 -2.62 6.58 20.21
C GLU A 40 -2.08 7.15 18.90
N GLU A 41 -1.79 8.45 18.88
CA GLU A 41 -1.20 9.12 17.72
C GLU A 41 0.17 8.55 17.37
N GLU A 42 1.01 8.28 18.37
CA GLU A 42 2.32 7.66 18.18
C GLU A 42 2.19 6.24 17.59
N ALA A 43 1.31 5.42 18.15
CA ALA A 43 1.07 4.06 17.64
C ALA A 43 0.54 4.07 16.19
N HIS A 44 -0.36 5.01 15.87
CA HIS A 44 -0.87 5.18 14.51
C HIS A 44 0.24 5.63 13.54
N ALA A 45 1.09 6.56 13.97
CA ALA A 45 2.22 7.04 13.17
C ALA A 45 3.23 5.91 12.90
N GLU A 46 3.53 5.07 13.90
CA GLU A 46 4.43 3.93 13.74
C GLU A 46 3.86 2.89 12.76
N ALA A 47 2.58 2.52 12.92
CA ALA A 47 1.91 1.59 12.01
C ALA A 47 1.93 2.10 10.56
N LEU A 48 1.65 3.39 10.38
CA LEU A 48 1.64 4.03 9.07
C LEU A 48 3.05 4.13 8.47
N ALA A 49 4.08 4.37 9.28
CA ALA A 49 5.47 4.35 8.85
C ALA A 49 5.87 2.94 8.37
N GLY A 50 5.53 1.90 9.12
CA GLY A 50 5.80 0.51 8.73
C GLY A 50 5.08 0.10 7.45
N MET A 51 3.82 0.51 7.26
CA MET A 51 3.10 0.30 6.00
C MET A 51 3.73 1.04 4.83
N THR A 52 4.17 2.29 5.05
CA THR A 52 4.85 3.10 4.03
C THR A 52 6.14 2.41 3.58
N GLU A 53 6.95 1.93 4.51
CA GLU A 53 8.18 1.20 4.22
C GLU A 53 7.90 -0.09 3.44
N LEU A 54 6.89 -0.85 3.86
CA LEU A 54 6.48 -2.07 3.17
C LEU A 54 6.06 -1.78 1.71
N MET A 55 5.27 -0.73 1.47
CA MET A 55 4.87 -0.36 0.12
C MET A 55 6.08 0.10 -0.71
N ALA A 56 7.00 0.87 -0.13
CA ALA A 56 8.23 1.27 -0.80
C ALA A 56 9.05 0.06 -1.25
N GLN A 57 9.27 -0.90 -0.34
CA GLN A 57 10.01 -2.12 -0.64
C GLN A 57 9.36 -2.93 -1.76
N ARG A 58 8.02 -3.01 -1.79
CA ARG A 58 7.29 -3.71 -2.86
C ARG A 58 7.43 -3.02 -4.21
N ILE A 59 7.31 -1.69 -4.26
CA ILE A 59 7.51 -0.94 -5.50
C ILE A 59 8.95 -1.13 -5.97
N GLN A 60 9.94 -0.95 -5.08
CA GLN A 60 11.35 -1.13 -5.41
C GLN A 60 11.63 -2.53 -5.96
N ALA A 61 11.16 -3.58 -5.28
CA ALA A 61 11.34 -4.95 -5.73
C ALA A 61 10.72 -5.21 -7.10
N ALA A 62 9.57 -4.59 -7.41
CA ALA A 62 8.96 -4.71 -8.72
C ALA A 62 9.80 -4.02 -9.82
N PHE A 63 10.43 -2.87 -9.53
CA PHE A 63 11.40 -2.26 -10.43
C PHE A 63 12.65 -3.13 -10.61
N ASP A 64 13.16 -3.74 -9.54
CA ASP A 64 14.36 -4.58 -9.58
C ASP A 64 14.16 -5.87 -10.40
N ARG A 65 12.92 -6.40 -10.46
CA ARG A 65 12.60 -7.58 -11.28
C ARG A 65 12.64 -7.32 -12.79
N ASP A 66 12.42 -6.08 -13.21
CA ASP A 66 12.38 -5.66 -14.63
C ASP A 66 11.47 -6.54 -15.52
N ASP A 67 10.34 -7.01 -14.97
CA ASP A 67 9.44 -7.96 -15.65
C ASP A 67 8.22 -7.29 -16.32
N GLY A 68 8.23 -5.97 -16.41
CA GLY A 68 7.20 -5.16 -17.07
C GLY A 68 6.85 -3.89 -16.30
N PRO A 69 5.73 -3.22 -16.66
CA PRO A 69 5.27 -2.03 -15.98
C PRO A 69 4.84 -2.35 -14.54
N VAL A 70 5.19 -1.48 -13.59
CA VAL A 70 4.82 -1.64 -12.18
C VAL A 70 3.49 -0.93 -11.92
N HIS A 71 2.40 -1.69 -11.81
CA HIS A 71 1.09 -1.11 -11.51
C HIS A 71 0.83 -1.02 -10.01
N GLY A 72 0.03 -0.05 -9.61
CA GLY A 72 -0.37 0.11 -8.22
C GLY A 72 -1.59 0.98 -8.06
N THR A 73 -2.05 1.08 -6.82
CA THR A 73 -3.16 1.95 -6.44
C THR A 73 -2.80 2.79 -5.23
N PHE A 74 -3.33 4.00 -5.19
CA PHE A 74 -3.26 4.85 -4.01
C PHE A 74 -4.64 5.37 -3.65
N SER A 75 -4.87 5.59 -2.36
CA SER A 75 -6.16 6.00 -1.83
C SER A 75 -6.52 7.42 -2.29
N THR A 76 -7.83 7.64 -2.48
CA THR A 76 -8.38 8.96 -2.79
C THR A 76 -9.71 9.15 -2.05
N LEU A 77 -10.03 10.40 -1.75
CA LEU A 77 -11.32 10.81 -1.20
C LEU A 77 -12.29 11.31 -2.29
N ASP A 78 -11.89 11.21 -3.55
CA ASP A 78 -12.76 11.52 -4.69
C ASP A 78 -13.96 10.57 -4.72
N GLU A 79 -15.17 11.14 -4.60
CA GLU A 79 -16.44 10.40 -4.58
C GLU A 79 -16.74 9.72 -5.92
N ASP A 80 -16.15 10.20 -7.03
CA ASP A 80 -16.31 9.60 -8.36
C ASP A 80 -15.36 8.39 -8.58
N ALA A 81 -14.40 8.18 -7.69
CA ALA A 81 -13.47 7.06 -7.70
C ALA A 81 -13.97 5.88 -6.84
N ASP A 82 -13.37 4.69 -7.02
CA ASP A 82 -13.69 3.51 -6.20
C ASP A 82 -12.97 3.53 -4.83
N GLY A 83 -12.67 4.72 -4.30
CA GLY A 83 -11.81 4.93 -3.12
C GLY A 83 -10.30 4.85 -3.40
N TYR A 84 -9.91 4.58 -4.64
CA TYR A 84 -8.51 4.58 -5.09
C TYR A 84 -8.40 4.98 -6.56
N TYR A 85 -7.21 5.47 -6.94
CA TYR A 85 -6.80 5.60 -8.35
C TYR A 85 -5.84 4.49 -8.73
N LEU A 86 -5.97 3.98 -9.96
CA LEU A 86 -5.02 3.04 -10.56
C LEU A 86 -3.94 3.81 -11.32
N VAL A 87 -2.68 3.43 -11.10
CA VAL A 87 -1.52 4.04 -11.76
C VAL A 87 -0.54 2.98 -12.25
N VAL A 88 0.35 3.40 -13.15
CA VAL A 88 1.64 2.76 -13.38
C VAL A 88 2.73 3.64 -12.80
N PHE A 89 3.55 3.11 -11.90
CA PHE A 89 4.71 3.81 -11.38
C PHE A 89 5.77 3.93 -12.48
N THR A 90 6.33 5.12 -12.62
CA THR A 90 7.38 5.45 -13.60
C THR A 90 8.74 5.65 -12.95
N SER A 91 8.79 5.71 -11.61
CA SER A 91 10.04 5.74 -10.84
C SER A 91 9.99 4.75 -9.67
N PRO A 92 11.15 4.24 -9.20
CA PRO A 92 11.24 3.65 -7.87
C PRO A 92 10.94 4.70 -6.79
N PRO A 93 10.70 4.29 -5.54
CA PRO A 93 10.50 5.23 -4.43
C PRO A 93 11.73 6.09 -4.18
N TYR A 94 11.53 7.37 -3.92
CA TYR A 94 12.60 8.30 -3.58
C TYR A 94 12.14 9.34 -2.55
N THR A 95 13.10 9.91 -1.82
CA THR A 95 12.82 11.00 -0.89
C THR A 95 12.77 12.32 -1.65
N LEU A 96 11.64 13.01 -1.53
CA LEU A 96 11.40 14.28 -2.20
C LEU A 96 12.34 15.37 -1.66
N GLN A 97 13.02 16.10 -2.55
CA GLN A 97 14.04 17.10 -2.16
C GLN A 97 13.48 18.50 -1.93
N HIS A 98 12.36 18.84 -2.57
CA HIS A 98 11.71 20.14 -2.50
C HIS A 98 10.20 19.98 -2.41
N ASP A 99 9.52 20.91 -1.75
CA ASP A 99 8.05 20.92 -1.72
C ASP A 99 7.49 20.91 -3.16
N VAL A 100 6.48 20.08 -3.38
CA VAL A 100 5.75 20.00 -4.65
C VAL A 100 4.28 20.31 -4.39
N GLU A 101 3.69 21.12 -5.27
CA GLU A 101 2.27 21.41 -5.27
C GLU A 101 1.61 20.76 -6.48
N LEU A 102 0.68 19.85 -6.21
CA LEU A 102 -0.08 19.11 -7.19
C LEU A 102 -1.42 19.83 -7.42
N THR A 103 -1.48 20.57 -8.52
CA THR A 103 -2.62 21.41 -8.90
C THR A 103 -3.73 20.63 -9.62
N GLU A 104 -3.49 19.36 -9.91
CA GLU A 104 -4.48 18.43 -10.45
C GLU A 104 -5.57 18.05 -9.44
N TYR A 105 -5.36 18.31 -8.14
CA TYR A 105 -6.35 18.09 -7.07
C TYR A 105 -7.04 19.39 -6.67
N THR A 106 -8.28 19.29 -6.17
CA THR A 106 -9.03 20.43 -5.60
C THR A 106 -9.48 20.10 -4.18
N PRO A 107 -8.91 20.72 -3.13
CA PRO A 107 -7.83 21.73 -3.18
C PRO A 107 -6.48 21.12 -3.60
N ALA A 108 -5.57 21.97 -4.08
CA ALA A 108 -4.24 21.53 -4.50
C ALA A 108 -3.51 20.80 -3.36
N LEU A 109 -2.92 19.65 -3.68
CA LEU A 109 -2.23 18.83 -2.69
C LEU A 109 -0.77 19.24 -2.61
N ARG A 110 -0.31 19.65 -1.43
CA ARG A 110 1.10 20.01 -1.20
C ARG A 110 1.85 18.88 -0.53
N ILE A 111 2.86 18.32 -1.20
CA ILE A 111 3.79 17.31 -0.67
C ILE A 111 5.05 18.02 -0.17
N LYS A 112 5.49 17.70 1.03
CA LYS A 112 6.66 18.32 1.66
C LYS A 112 7.96 17.63 1.28
N ALA A 113 9.04 18.40 1.22
CA ALA A 113 10.38 17.84 1.18
C ALA A 113 10.61 16.88 2.35
N GLY A 114 11.31 15.78 2.10
CA GLY A 114 11.55 14.69 3.05
C GLY A 114 10.53 13.55 2.99
N GLU A 115 9.38 13.73 2.32
CA GLU A 115 8.41 12.65 2.15
C GLU A 115 8.89 11.62 1.12
N LEU A 116 8.48 10.36 1.33
CA LEU A 116 8.75 9.26 0.39
C LEU A 116 7.68 9.23 -0.70
N VAL A 117 8.10 9.35 -1.96
CA VAL A 117 7.22 9.47 -3.12
C VAL A 117 7.63 8.57 -4.28
N CYS A 118 6.71 8.36 -5.22
CA CYS A 118 6.99 7.80 -6.54
C CYS A 118 6.34 8.67 -7.62
N ASP A 119 6.95 8.73 -8.80
CA ASP A 119 6.29 9.28 -9.99
C ASP A 119 5.41 8.21 -10.63
N ALA A 120 4.26 8.61 -11.15
CA ALA A 120 3.32 7.69 -11.75
C ALA A 120 2.48 8.30 -12.87
N GLU A 121 1.85 7.45 -13.69
CA GLU A 121 0.88 7.81 -14.72
C GLU A 121 -0.48 7.16 -14.44
N TYR A 122 -1.56 7.93 -14.62
CA TYR A 122 -2.92 7.47 -14.35
C TYR A 122 -3.46 6.47 -15.38
N TYR A 123 -4.36 5.63 -14.88
CA TYR A 123 -5.35 4.93 -15.68
C TYR A 123 -6.73 5.55 -15.48
N ASN A 124 -7.49 5.65 -16.56
CA ASN A 124 -8.89 6.07 -16.53
C ASN A 124 -9.79 4.86 -16.36
N LYS A 125 -10.77 4.98 -15.46
CA LYS A 125 -11.85 4.01 -15.33
C LYS A 125 -12.76 4.04 -16.57
N VAL A 126 -13.12 2.87 -17.09
CA VAL A 126 -14.07 2.75 -18.20
C VAL A 126 -15.49 2.90 -17.66
N LYS A 127 -16.20 3.93 -18.10
CA LYS A 127 -17.59 4.17 -17.68
C LYS A 127 -18.48 2.98 -18.06
N GLY A 128 -19.23 2.46 -17.09
CA GLY A 128 -20.15 1.33 -17.28
C GLY A 128 -19.54 -0.06 -17.16
N ALA A 129 -18.22 -0.18 -16.95
CA ALA A 129 -17.55 -1.47 -16.76
C ALA A 129 -16.73 -1.47 -15.45
N GLN A 130 -17.15 -2.28 -14.47
CA GLN A 130 -16.47 -2.36 -13.17
C GLN A 130 -15.10 -3.00 -13.31
N LEU A 131 -14.07 -2.38 -12.71
CA LEU A 131 -12.67 -2.86 -12.73
C LEU A 131 -12.00 -2.83 -14.11
N TRP A 132 -12.58 -2.13 -15.08
CA TRP A 132 -11.96 -1.90 -16.38
C TRP A 132 -11.29 -0.54 -16.42
N TYR A 133 -10.04 -0.53 -16.88
CA TYR A 133 -9.20 0.65 -16.91
C TYR A 133 -8.45 0.76 -18.24
N THR A 134 -8.25 1.98 -18.71
CA THR A 134 -7.43 2.30 -19.89
C THR A 134 -6.34 3.29 -19.51
N ARG A 135 -5.18 3.21 -20.17
CA ARG A 135 -4.14 4.23 -19.96
C ARG A 135 -4.66 5.61 -20.38
N SER A 136 -4.34 6.63 -19.60
CA SER A 136 -4.63 8.01 -20.00
C SER A 136 -3.93 8.37 -21.31
N SER A 137 -4.68 8.97 -22.23
CA SER A 137 -4.19 9.47 -23.50
C SER A 137 -4.68 10.91 -23.70
N PRO A 138 -3.79 11.93 -23.60
CA PRO A 138 -2.35 11.83 -23.34
C PRO A 138 -2.03 11.32 -21.91
N PRO A 139 -0.81 10.81 -21.65
CA PRO A 139 -0.40 10.38 -20.31
C PRO A 139 -0.52 11.51 -19.29
N THR A 140 -1.25 11.25 -18.20
CA THR A 140 -1.40 12.19 -17.08
C THR A 140 -0.48 11.75 -15.97
N LYS A 141 0.56 12.55 -15.70
CA LYS A 141 1.57 12.28 -14.68
C LYS A 141 1.15 12.84 -13.33
N THR A 142 1.58 12.18 -12.26
CA THR A 142 1.37 12.62 -10.87
C THR A 142 2.56 12.18 -10.01
N THR A 143 2.75 12.85 -8.89
CA THR A 143 3.61 12.37 -7.80
C THR A 143 2.72 11.75 -6.72
N VAL A 144 3.04 10.53 -6.31
CA VAL A 144 2.26 9.75 -5.33
C VAL A 144 3.06 9.64 -4.04
N ARG A 145 2.46 10.02 -2.90
CA ARG A 145 3.01 9.71 -1.59
C ARG A 145 2.93 8.20 -1.35
N VAL A 146 4.05 7.56 -1.03
CA VAL A 146 4.07 6.11 -0.77
C VAL A 146 3.17 5.73 0.40
N GLN A 147 3.03 6.64 1.37
CA GLN A 147 2.11 6.49 2.51
C GLN A 147 0.64 6.29 2.12
N HIS A 148 0.22 6.76 0.93
CA HIS A 148 -1.14 6.59 0.43
C HIS A 148 -1.30 5.36 -0.48
N VAL A 149 -0.21 4.63 -0.78
CA VAL A 149 -0.26 3.45 -1.64
C VAL A 149 -0.98 2.33 -0.89
N VAL A 150 -2.04 1.81 -1.52
CA VAL A 150 -2.85 0.72 -0.98
C VAL A 150 -2.35 -0.63 -1.50
N ALA A 151 -1.93 -0.66 -2.78
CA ALA A 151 -1.33 -1.83 -3.38
C ALA A 151 -0.19 -1.43 -4.32
N ALA A 152 0.97 -2.03 -4.11
CA ALA A 152 2.15 -1.95 -4.96
C ALA A 152 2.36 -3.30 -5.66
N ASP A 153 2.51 -3.31 -6.99
CA ASP A 153 2.69 -4.50 -7.85
C ASP A 153 1.39 -5.27 -8.19
N LEU A 154 0.41 -4.57 -8.76
CA LEU A 154 -0.80 -5.19 -9.29
C LEU A 154 -0.55 -5.88 -10.64
N ARG A 155 -1.17 -7.04 -10.86
CA ARG A 155 -1.18 -7.72 -12.15
C ARG A 155 -2.50 -7.45 -12.87
N LEU A 156 -2.45 -6.68 -13.95
CA LEU A 156 -3.60 -6.44 -14.80
C LEU A 156 -3.76 -7.57 -15.82
N ALA A 157 -4.96 -8.13 -15.92
CA ALA A 157 -5.28 -9.08 -16.97
C ALA A 157 -5.44 -8.35 -18.32
N PRO A 158 -5.02 -8.96 -19.44
CA PRO A 158 -5.32 -8.42 -20.76
C PRO A 158 -6.83 -8.43 -21.00
N VAL A 159 -7.30 -7.54 -21.88
CA VAL A 159 -8.67 -7.59 -22.38
C VAL A 159 -8.88 -8.92 -23.10
N SER A 160 -9.63 -9.84 -22.50
CA SER A 160 -10.06 -11.06 -23.18
C SER A 160 -11.09 -10.68 -24.25
N ALA A 161 -10.74 -10.89 -25.51
CA ALA A 161 -11.65 -10.78 -26.64
C ALA A 161 -12.62 -11.95 -26.70
#